data_AF-X8A8K2-F1
#
_entry.id   AF-X8A8K2-F1
#
_cell.length_a   1.000
_cell.length_b   1.000
_cell.length_c   1.000
_cell.angle_alpha   90.00
_cell.angle_beta   90.00
_cell.angle_gamma   90.00
#
_symmetry.space_group_name_H-M   'P 1'
#
loop_
_entity.id
_entity.type
_entity.pdbx_description
1 polymer ?
#
loop_
_entity_poly.entity_id
_entity_poly.type
_entity_poly.pdbx_seq_one_letter_code
_entity_poly.pdbx_strand_id
1 'polypeptide(L)'
;MSLGVVVTVVLWRVPEPRWAAAWLGLERVAHVLVAGPTMRLARMLARFDDHVIDRAVDVTAMGVLRAAEGAARIDIRSVDGAVEAVAQRMRALGELARRPQTGQLHQYYLAGVALLMVGVVLVLAVR
;
A
#
# COMPACT_ATOMS: atom_id res chain seq x y z
N MET A 1 -43.50 -39.26 -51.22
CA MET A 1 -42.65 -38.78 -52.34
C MET A 1 -41.31 -38.17 -51.90
N SER A 2 -40.97 -38.20 -50.61
CA SER A 2 -39.72 -37.65 -50.06
C SER A 2 -38.53 -38.63 -50.13
N LEU A 3 -38.77 -39.93 -49.97
CA LEU A 3 -37.72 -40.97 -50.00
C LEU A 3 -37.05 -41.15 -51.37
N GLY A 4 -37.82 -41.05 -52.46
CA GLY A 4 -37.28 -41.18 -53.82
C GLY A 4 -36.29 -40.08 -54.18
N VAL A 5 -36.53 -38.85 -53.72
CA VAL A 5 -35.63 -37.72 -53.94
C VAL A 5 -34.31 -37.92 -53.20
N VAL A 6 -34.36 -38.36 -51.93
CA VAL A 6 -33.15 -38.62 -51.12
C VAL A 6 -32.32 -39.74 -51.72
N VAL A 7 -32.94 -40.85 -52.14
CA VAL A 7 -32.24 -41.96 -52.81
C VAL A 7 -31.62 -41.49 -54.14
N THR A 8 -32.31 -40.65 -54.90
CA THR A 8 -31.79 -40.11 -56.17
C THR A 8 -30.61 -39.17 -55.94
N VAL A 9 -30.64 -38.30 -54.93
CA VAL A 9 -29.54 -37.37 -54.60
C VAL A 9 -28.33 -38.09 -53.98
N VAL A 10 -28.54 -39.20 -53.28
CA VAL A 10 -27.44 -40.01 -52.73
C VAL A 10 -26.80 -40.88 -53.82
N LEU A 11 -27.60 -41.41 -54.77
CA LEU A 11 -27.10 -42.22 -55.89
C LEU A 11 -26.47 -41.38 -57.00
N TRP A 12 -27.03 -40.21 -57.30
CA TRP A 12 -26.36 -39.17 -58.09
C TRP A 12 -25.57 -38.29 -57.14
N ARG A 13 -24.33 -38.67 -56.87
CA ARG A 13 -23.32 -37.80 -56.24
C ARG A 13 -23.24 -36.50 -57.05
N VAL A 14 -24.06 -35.51 -56.69
CA VAL A 14 -24.02 -34.17 -57.27
C VAL A 14 -22.60 -33.68 -56.99
N PRO A 15 -21.80 -33.34 -58.01
CA PRO A 15 -20.48 -32.81 -57.76
C PRO A 15 -20.65 -31.54 -56.95
N GLU A 16 -20.38 -31.58 -55.65
CA GLU A 16 -20.38 -30.37 -54.84
C GLU A 16 -19.35 -29.44 -55.46
N PRO A 17 -19.77 -28.31 -56.04
CA PRO A 17 -18.82 -27.41 -56.63
C PRO A 17 -17.89 -26.96 -55.51
N ARG A 18 -16.57 -27.06 -55.72
CA ARG A 18 -15.57 -26.74 -54.67
C ARG A 18 -15.75 -25.34 -54.07
N TRP A 19 -16.43 -24.45 -54.79
CA TRP A 19 -16.81 -23.09 -54.36
C TRP A 19 -18.00 -23.05 -53.37
N ALA A 20 -18.96 -23.98 -53.47
CA ALA A 20 -20.10 -24.08 -52.55
C ALA A 20 -19.76 -24.89 -51.28
N ALA A 21 -18.86 -25.87 -51.40
CA ALA A 21 -18.45 -26.76 -50.30
C ALA A 21 -17.75 -26.05 -49.12
N ALA A 22 -17.23 -24.83 -49.32
CA ALA A 22 -16.55 -24.03 -48.29
C ALA A 22 -17.22 -22.68 -48.02
N TRP A 23 -18.55 -22.58 -48.26
CA TRP A 23 -19.30 -21.33 -48.03
C TRP A 23 -18.70 -20.13 -48.79
N LEU A 24 -18.39 -20.31 -50.10
CA LEU A 24 -17.73 -19.32 -50.95
C LEU A 24 -16.36 -18.83 -50.44
N GLY A 25 -15.76 -19.52 -49.47
CA GLY A 25 -14.52 -19.10 -48.82
C GLY A 25 -14.69 -18.04 -47.73
N LEU A 26 -15.93 -17.61 -47.41
CA LEU A 26 -16.19 -16.63 -46.35
C LEU A 26 -15.63 -17.06 -44.99
N GLU A 27 -15.71 -18.35 -44.67
CA GLU A 27 -15.17 -18.90 -43.43
C GLU A 27 -13.66 -18.66 -43.31
N ARG A 28 -12.92 -18.87 -44.40
CA ARG A 28 -11.48 -18.65 -44.46
C ARG A 28 -11.14 -17.16 -44.34
N VAL A 29 -11.92 -16.31 -45.02
CA VAL A 29 -11.77 -14.85 -44.94
C VAL A 29 -12.03 -14.37 -43.51
N ALA A 30 -13.10 -14.84 -42.87
CA ALA A 30 -13.42 -14.51 -41.48
C ALA A 30 -12.32 -14.98 -40.51
N HIS A 31 -11.79 -16.19 -40.68
CA HIS A 31 -10.69 -16.69 -39.86
C HIS A 31 -9.41 -15.86 -40.02
N VAL A 32 -9.04 -15.52 -41.24
CA VAL A 32 -7.77 -14.82 -41.53
C VAL A 32 -7.86 -13.34 -41.19
N LEU A 33 -8.97 -12.68 -41.51
CA LEU A 33 -9.11 -11.24 -41.34
C LEU A 33 -9.68 -10.83 -39.98
N VAL A 34 -10.43 -11.70 -39.31
CA VAL A 34 -11.11 -11.37 -38.04
C VAL A 34 -10.62 -12.26 -36.92
N ALA A 35 -10.85 -13.57 -36.97
CA ALA A 35 -10.63 -14.44 -35.81
C ALA A 35 -9.14 -14.51 -35.40
N GLY A 36 -8.24 -14.71 -36.37
CA GLY A 36 -6.80 -14.78 -36.14
C GLY A 36 -6.23 -13.48 -35.55
N PRO A 37 -6.49 -12.31 -36.17
CA PRO A 37 -6.10 -11.02 -35.63
C PRO A 37 -6.68 -10.73 -34.24
N THR A 38 -7.97 -10.96 -34.02
CA THR A 38 -8.61 -10.76 -32.71
C THR A 38 -7.99 -11.65 -31.64
N MET A 39 -7.73 -12.92 -31.94
CA MET A 39 -7.08 -13.85 -31.00
C MET A 39 -5.62 -13.48 -30.73
N ARG A 40 -4.92 -12.88 -31.70
CA ARG A 40 -3.57 -12.33 -31.50
C ARG A 40 -3.61 -11.11 -30.58
N LEU A 41 -4.54 -10.19 -30.79
CA LEU A 41 -4.73 -9.02 -29.93
C LEU A 41 -5.10 -9.43 -28.51
N ALA A 42 -6.04 -10.37 -28.35
CA ALA A 42 -6.42 -10.91 -27.04
C ALA A 42 -5.21 -11.47 -26.28
N ARG A 43 -4.34 -12.25 -26.96
CA ARG A 43 -3.11 -12.77 -26.35
C ARG A 43 -2.09 -11.69 -26.02
N MET A 44 -2.02 -10.60 -26.80
CA MET A 44 -1.16 -9.47 -26.49
C MET A 44 -1.65 -8.69 -25.27
N LEU A 45 -2.96 -8.45 -25.20
CA LEU A 45 -3.61 -7.80 -24.06
C LEU A 45 -3.45 -8.63 -22.78
N ALA A 46 -3.67 -9.95 -22.84
CA ALA A 46 -3.46 -10.83 -21.69
C ALA A 46 -2.01 -10.76 -21.19
N ARG A 47 -1.02 -10.83 -22.09
CA ARG A 47 0.39 -10.69 -21.68
C ARG A 47 0.70 -9.31 -21.11
N PHE A 48 0.11 -8.26 -21.66
CA PHE A 48 0.29 -6.91 -21.12
C PHE A 48 -0.27 -6.80 -19.70
N ASP A 49 -1.46 -7.35 -19.46
CA ASP A 49 -2.07 -7.44 -18.13
C ASP A 49 -1.15 -8.17 -17.14
N ASP A 50 -0.78 -9.41 -17.47
CA ASP A 50 0.08 -10.27 -16.64
C ASP A 50 1.44 -9.61 -16.32
N HIS A 51 2.06 -8.94 -17.29
CA HIS A 51 3.44 -8.46 -17.15
C HIS A 51 3.54 -7.02 -16.64
N VAL A 52 2.53 -6.20 -16.92
CA VAL A 52 2.57 -4.76 -16.64
C VAL A 52 1.62 -4.41 -15.51
N ILE A 53 0.35 -4.80 -15.63
CA ILE A 53 -0.67 -4.40 -14.64
C ILE A 53 -0.45 -5.14 -13.34
N ASP A 54 -0.39 -6.47 -13.36
CA ASP A 54 -0.16 -7.27 -12.16
C ASP A 54 1.16 -6.91 -11.48
N ARG A 55 2.23 -6.76 -12.27
CA ARG A 55 3.54 -6.37 -11.73
C ARG A 55 3.54 -4.96 -11.14
N ALA A 56 2.81 -4.02 -11.73
CA ALA A 56 2.67 -2.67 -11.17
C ALA A 56 1.92 -2.70 -9.84
N VAL A 57 0.87 -3.52 -9.73
CA VAL A 57 0.14 -3.73 -8.47
C VAL A 57 1.05 -4.31 -7.40
N ASP A 58 1.81 -5.37 -7.70
CA ASP A 58 2.74 -6.00 -6.76
C ASP A 58 3.83 -5.03 -6.29
N VAL A 59 4.44 -4.29 -7.22
CA VAL A 59 5.47 -3.29 -6.89
C VAL A 59 4.89 -2.18 -6.01
N THR A 60 3.67 -1.72 -6.32
CA THR A 60 3.00 -0.68 -5.53
C THR A 60 2.68 -1.19 -4.13
N ALA A 61 2.12 -2.39 -4.00
CA ALA A 61 1.80 -3.00 -2.72
C ALA A 61 3.06 -3.17 -1.85
N MET A 62 4.14 -3.71 -2.43
CA MET A 62 5.43 -3.82 -1.73
C MET A 62 6.00 -2.44 -1.35
N GLY A 63 5.82 -1.43 -2.19
CA GLY A 63 6.23 -0.05 -1.90
C GLY A 63 5.50 0.53 -0.69
N VAL A 64 4.17 0.37 -0.63
CA VAL A 64 3.34 0.82 0.49
C VAL A 64 3.74 0.12 1.79
N LEU A 65 3.94 -1.20 1.77
CA LEU A 65 4.37 -1.94 2.96
C LEU A 65 5.73 -1.47 3.49
N ARG A 66 6.72 -1.28 2.60
CA ARG A 66 8.05 -0.76 2.99
C ARG A 66 7.96 0.65 3.55
N ALA A 67 7.12 1.51 2.98
CA ALA A 67 6.90 2.86 3.47
C ALA A 67 6.24 2.84 4.87
N ALA A 68 5.23 2.00 5.07
CA ALA A 68 4.55 1.83 6.35
C ALA A 68 5.52 1.33 7.44
N GLU A 69 6.34 0.31 7.14
CA GLU A 69 7.38 -0.15 8.07
C GLU A 69 8.42 0.95 8.36
N GLY A 70 8.80 1.73 7.36
CA GLY A 70 9.69 2.88 7.51
C GLY A 70 9.13 3.91 8.48
N ALA A 71 7.86 4.29 8.28
CA ALA A 71 7.14 5.22 9.14
C ALA A 71 7.02 4.68 10.57
N ALA A 72 6.63 3.41 10.75
CA ALA A 72 6.51 2.78 12.07
C ALA A 72 7.85 2.76 12.83
N ARG A 73 8.98 2.51 12.14
CA ARG A 73 10.31 2.56 12.75
C ARG A 73 10.70 3.97 13.20
N ILE A 74 10.31 5.00 12.45
CA ILE A 74 10.54 6.40 12.83
C ILE A 74 9.72 6.75 14.05
N ASP A 75 8.42 6.43 14.02
CA ASP A 75 7.47 6.70 15.11
C ASP A 75 7.95 6.09 16.44
N ILE A 76 8.16 4.77 16.46
CA ILE A 76 8.58 4.02 17.67
C ILE A 76 9.93 4.51 18.20
N ARG A 77 10.92 4.80 17.35
CA ARG A 77 12.26 5.13 17.85
C ARG A 77 12.42 6.59 18.24
N SER A 78 11.81 7.50 17.49
CA SER A 78 12.04 8.93 17.69
C SER A 78 11.07 9.53 18.70
N VAL A 79 9.77 9.21 18.58
CA VAL A 79 8.73 9.81 19.43
C VAL A 79 8.75 9.16 20.80
N ASP A 80 8.64 7.83 20.89
CA ASP A 80 8.67 7.16 22.20
C ASP A 80 10.02 7.38 22.90
N GLY A 81 11.12 7.35 22.15
CA GLY A 81 12.46 7.64 22.68
C GLY A 81 12.58 9.05 23.25
N ALA A 82 12.01 10.06 22.58
CA ALA A 82 11.99 11.43 23.08
C ALA A 82 11.11 11.59 24.32
N VAL A 83 9.92 10.98 24.31
CA VAL A 83 8.99 10.99 25.45
C VAL A 83 9.62 10.34 26.67
N GLU A 84 10.21 9.16 26.50
CA GLU A 84 10.90 8.43 27.57
C GLU A 84 12.10 9.22 28.11
N ALA A 85 12.89 9.86 27.24
CA ALA A 85 14.01 10.70 27.67
C ALA A 85 13.53 11.90 28.50
N VAL A 86 12.42 12.54 28.12
CA VAL A 86 11.81 13.63 28.91
C VAL A 86 11.29 13.11 30.25
N ALA A 87 10.61 11.97 30.26
CA ALA A 87 10.09 11.34 31.46
C ALA A 87 11.21 11.00 32.46
N GLN A 88 12.31 10.39 31.98
CA GLN A 88 13.48 10.07 32.80
C GLN A 88 14.14 11.32 33.37
N ARG A 89 14.27 12.39 32.58
CA ARG A 89 14.79 13.69 33.05
C ARG A 89 13.90 14.31 34.12
N MET A 90 12.59 14.30 33.93
CA MET A 90 11.64 14.80 34.94
C MET A 90 11.69 13.98 36.22
N ARG A 91 11.83 12.66 36.11
CA ARG A 91 12.00 11.78 37.26
C ARG A 91 13.29 12.09 38.03
N ALA A 92 14.41 12.23 37.32
CA ALA A 92 15.68 12.61 37.93
C ALA A 92 15.63 13.99 38.62
N LEU A 93 14.98 14.98 37.98
CA LEU A 93 14.74 16.29 38.58
C LEU A 93 13.85 16.20 39.82
N GLY A 94 12.81 15.36 39.78
CA GLY A 94 11.94 15.12 40.94
C GLY A 94 12.67 14.45 42.10
N GLU A 95 13.57 13.50 41.81
CA GLU A 95 14.43 12.87 42.82
C GLU A 95 15.40 13.89 43.43
N LEU A 96 16.02 14.74 42.61
CA LEU A 96 16.87 15.85 43.07
C LEU A 96 16.09 16.84 43.93
N ALA A 97 14.88 17.22 43.51
CA ALA A 97 14.02 18.15 44.24
C ALA A 97 13.53 17.60 45.59
N ARG A 98 13.52 16.26 45.77
CA ARG A 98 13.20 15.61 47.04
C ARG A 98 14.39 15.50 47.99
N ARG A 99 15.64 15.59 47.51
CA ARG A 99 16.85 15.50 48.37
C ARG A 99 16.89 16.49 49.54
N PRO A 100 16.42 17.74 49.42
CA PRO A 100 16.42 18.71 50.52
C PRO A 100 15.38 18.41 51.61
N GLN A 101 14.50 17.42 51.43
CA GLN A 101 13.44 17.06 52.39
C GLN A 101 14.01 16.17 53.50
N THR A 102 14.80 16.76 54.40
CA THR A 102 15.45 16.03 55.50
C THR A 102 14.56 15.84 56.73
N GLY A 103 13.40 16.51 56.77
CA GLY A 103 12.51 16.54 57.93
C GLY A 103 12.94 17.48 59.06
N GLN A 104 14.05 18.19 58.91
CA GLN A 104 14.58 19.10 59.93
C GLN A 104 13.97 20.50 59.84
N LEU A 105 13.21 20.91 60.86
CA LEU A 105 12.53 22.21 60.91
C LEU A 105 13.47 23.41 60.68
N HIS A 106 14.68 23.37 61.23
CA HIS A 106 15.66 24.45 61.07
C HIS A 106 16.10 24.63 59.61
N GLN A 107 16.17 23.56 58.81
CA GLN A 107 16.50 23.66 57.38
C GLN A 107 15.38 24.33 56.59
N TYR A 108 14.11 24.08 56.95
CA TYR A 108 12.97 24.74 56.30
C TYR A 108 12.94 26.25 56.60
N TYR A 109 13.29 26.67 57.82
CA TYR A 109 13.40 28.10 58.13
C TYR A 109 14.51 28.78 57.31
N LEU A 110 15.69 28.17 57.23
CA LEU A 110 16.80 28.68 56.41
C LEU A 110 16.42 28.75 54.92
N ALA A 111 15.76 27.71 54.41
CA ALA A 111 15.26 27.68 53.03
C ALA A 111 14.22 28.77 52.77
N GLY A 112 13.31 29.02 53.71
CA GLY A 112 12.32 30.09 53.61
C GLY A 112 12.94 31.48 53.57
N VAL A 113 13.95 31.75 54.41
CA VAL A 113 14.70 33.02 54.37
C VAL A 113 15.44 33.17 53.04
N ALA A 114 16.12 32.12 52.57
CA ALA A 114 16.79 32.14 51.28
C ALA A 114 15.82 32.39 50.12
N LEU A 115 14.65 31.75 50.12
CA LEU A 115 13.61 31.94 49.12
C LEU A 115 13.08 33.38 49.12
N LEU A 116 12.87 33.96 50.30
CA LEU A 116 12.45 35.35 50.44
C LEU A 116 13.50 36.32 49.89
N MET A 117 14.78 36.09 50.18
CA MET A 117 15.89 36.88 49.63
C MET A 117 15.92 36.80 48.10
N VAL A 118 15.79 35.60 47.53
CA VAL A 118 15.71 35.42 46.06
C VAL A 118 14.52 36.17 45.48
N GLY A 119 13.35 36.08 46.10
CA GLY A 119 12.15 36.80 45.65
C GLY A 119 12.32 38.32 45.64
N VAL A 120 12.95 38.88 46.68
CA VAL A 120 13.26 40.32 46.74
C VAL A 120 14.21 40.72 45.60
N VAL A 121 15.29 39.96 45.38
CA VAL A 121 16.23 40.22 44.26
C VAL A 121 15.51 40.16 42.91
N LEU A 122 14.63 39.18 42.71
CA LEU A 122 13.86 39.02 41.47
C LEU A 122 12.92 40.21 41.22
N VAL A 123 12.22 40.67 42.25
CA VAL A 123 11.35 41.87 42.16
C VAL A 123 12.16 43.12 41.86
N LEU A 124 13.33 43.29 42.46
CA LEU A 124 14.22 44.41 42.19
C LEU A 124 14.81 44.37 40.78
N ALA A 125 15.08 43.18 40.23
CA ALA A 125 15.62 43.01 38.89
C ALA A 125 14.60 43.24 37.77
N VAL A 126 13.31 43.08 38.06
CA VAL A 126 12.19 43.22 37.09
C VAL A 126 11.53 44.60 37.16
N ARG A 127 11.91 45.44 38.12
CA ARG A 127 11.49 46.85 38.21
C ARG A 127 12.50 47.76 37.52
#